data_AF-A0A0F9C1H0-F1
#
_entry.id   AF-A0A0F9C1H0-F1
#
_cell.length_a   1.000
_cell.length_b   1.000
_cell.length_c   1.000
_cell.angle_alpha   90.00
_cell.angle_beta   90.00
_cell.angle_gamma   90.00
#
_symmetry.space_group_name_H-M   'P 1'
#
loop_
_entity.id
_entity.type
_entity.pdbx_description
1 polymer ?
#
loop_
_entity_poly.entity_id
_entity_poly.type
_entity_poly.pdbx_seq_one_letter_code
_entity_poly.pdbx_strand_id
1 'polypeptide(L)'
;MGRAARTYGLSVLFVQAYITVGICPLEWGMSDKMNKCILKGRELVPAPLMEWAEWFETADRRIALTRIGHVGVSTVFIGLDHSFGSGPPLYFETMVFRSGSSGELLCKRYSTYDEAEAGHEAIVKRAEAGEFNRAITGGQDGQDIL
;
A
#
# COMPACT_ATOMS: atom_id res chain seq x y z
N MET A 1 4.86 -72.35 48.99
CA MET A 1 5.95 -73.19 48.45
C MET A 1 6.27 -72.72 47.05
N GLY A 2 7.56 -72.56 46.72
CA GLY A 2 8.03 -72.42 45.34
C GLY A 2 8.25 -70.99 44.83
N ARG A 3 9.42 -70.41 45.15
CA ARG A 3 9.99 -69.25 44.45
C ARG A 3 10.37 -69.64 43.03
N ALA A 4 10.25 -68.73 42.07
CA ALA A 4 11.10 -68.72 40.88
C ALA A 4 11.36 -67.27 40.45
N ALA A 5 12.58 -66.83 40.71
CA ALA A 5 13.14 -65.57 40.26
C ALA A 5 13.41 -65.61 38.75
N ARG A 6 13.19 -64.50 38.05
CA ARG A 6 13.88 -64.21 36.78
C ARG A 6 14.40 -62.76 36.80
N THR A 7 15.69 -62.74 37.10
CA THR A 7 16.76 -61.81 36.71
C THR A 7 16.45 -60.68 35.71
N TYR A 8 16.74 -59.46 36.18
CA TYR A 8 17.56 -58.39 35.60
C TYR A 8 17.68 -58.26 34.07
N GLY A 9 17.22 -57.10 33.58
CA GLY A 9 17.53 -56.54 32.26
C GLY A 9 17.31 -55.03 32.28
N LEU A 10 18.09 -54.31 33.10
CA LEU A 10 18.17 -52.85 33.07
C LEU A 10 18.97 -52.46 31.81
N SER A 11 18.31 -52.23 30.68
CA SER A 11 18.93 -51.55 29.54
C SER A 11 18.50 -50.08 29.57
N VAL A 12 19.19 -49.34 30.42
CA VAL A 12 19.21 -47.88 30.44
C VAL A 12 19.96 -47.44 29.18
N LEU A 13 19.24 -47.09 28.12
CA LEU A 13 19.78 -46.27 27.05
C LEU A 13 19.04 -44.95 27.07
N PHE A 14 19.51 -44.11 28.00
CA PHE A 14 19.53 -42.67 27.83
C PHE A 14 20.19 -42.35 26.49
N VAL A 15 19.42 -41.83 25.54
CA VAL A 15 19.96 -40.94 24.51
C VAL A 15 19.12 -39.67 24.53
N GLN A 16 19.18 -38.99 25.68
CA GLN A 16 18.93 -37.56 25.74
C GLN A 16 20.25 -36.88 25.41
N ALA A 17 20.45 -36.56 24.13
CA ALA A 17 21.60 -35.80 23.67
C ALA A 17 21.18 -34.85 22.54
N TYR A 18 20.27 -33.92 22.84
CA TYR A 18 20.22 -32.67 22.09
C TYR A 18 21.19 -31.70 22.78
N ILE A 19 22.46 -31.82 22.40
CA ILE A 19 23.49 -30.86 22.79
C ILE A 19 23.21 -29.56 22.03
N THR A 20 22.95 -28.53 22.82
CA THR A 20 22.98 -27.11 22.50
C THR A 20 24.16 -26.70 21.63
N VAL A 21 23.87 -26.30 20.39
CA VAL A 21 24.43 -25.11 19.74
C VAL A 21 23.24 -24.49 19.00
N GLY A 22 22.44 -23.61 19.58
CA GLY A 22 22.92 -22.39 20.21
C GLY A 22 23.25 -21.31 19.18
N ILE A 23 22.81 -21.42 17.93
CA ILE A 23 22.61 -20.30 17.00
C ILE A 23 21.38 -20.66 16.14
N CYS A 24 20.17 -20.40 16.65
CA CYS A 24 19.13 -19.91 15.74
C CYS A 24 19.74 -18.67 15.10
N PRO A 25 19.91 -18.57 13.78
CA PRO A 25 20.03 -17.27 13.18
C PRO A 25 18.76 -16.56 13.59
N LEU A 26 18.93 -15.67 14.57
CA LEU A 26 17.97 -14.70 15.02
C LEU A 26 17.18 -14.24 13.80
N GLU A 27 15.87 -14.46 13.87
CA GLU A 27 14.84 -13.52 13.45
C GLU A 27 15.46 -12.27 12.84
N TRP A 28 15.81 -12.33 11.56
CA TRP A 28 16.33 -11.18 10.85
C TRP A 28 15.13 -10.29 10.58
N GLY A 29 14.75 -9.51 11.59
CA GLY A 29 13.85 -8.36 11.49
C GLY A 29 12.73 -8.50 10.47
N MET A 30 11.93 -9.57 10.51
CA MET A 30 10.69 -9.69 9.72
C MET A 30 9.57 -8.80 10.31
N SER A 31 9.94 -7.60 10.73
CA SER A 31 9.08 -6.48 11.07
C SER A 31 9.67 -5.18 10.50
N ASP A 32 10.36 -5.26 9.37
CA ASP A 32 10.37 -4.12 8.48
C ASP A 32 8.97 -4.07 7.91
N LYS A 33 8.08 -3.28 8.55
CA LYS A 33 6.77 -2.97 8.00
C LYS A 33 7.03 -2.51 6.58
N MET A 34 6.71 -3.35 5.60
CA MET A 34 6.97 -3.04 4.20
C MET A 34 6.05 -1.90 3.82
N ASN A 35 6.54 -0.67 4.00
CA ASN A 35 5.84 0.56 3.66
C ASN A 35 5.67 0.73 2.13
N LYS A 36 6.14 -0.25 1.35
CA LYS A 36 6.19 -0.24 -0.10
C LYS A 36 5.44 -1.44 -0.66
N CYS A 37 4.58 -1.17 -1.63
CA CYS A 37 3.81 -2.17 -2.34
C CYS A 37 3.89 -1.92 -3.84
N ILE A 38 3.87 -3.00 -4.61
CA ILE A 38 3.65 -2.98 -6.06
C ILE A 38 2.21 -3.41 -6.35
N LEU A 39 1.64 -2.90 -7.43
CA LEU A 39 0.28 -3.24 -7.85
C LEU A 39 0.33 -4.27 -8.98
N LYS A 40 -0.24 -5.46 -8.73
CA LYS A 40 -0.40 -6.52 -9.73
C LYS A 40 -1.89 -6.67 -10.06
N GLY A 41 -2.34 -6.02 -11.13
CA GLY A 41 -3.76 -5.91 -11.43
C GLY A 41 -4.50 -5.09 -10.37
N ARG A 42 -5.29 -5.75 -9.51
CA ARG A 42 -5.98 -5.11 -8.38
C ARG A 42 -5.40 -5.51 -7.01
N GLU A 43 -4.34 -6.32 -6.99
CA GLU A 43 -3.73 -6.84 -5.76
C GLU A 43 -2.49 -6.04 -5.32
N LEU A 44 -2.42 -5.77 -4.03
CA LEU A 44 -1.29 -5.13 -3.36
C LEU A 44 -0.28 -6.19 -2.94
N VAL A 45 0.91 -6.17 -3.55
CA VAL A 45 1.99 -7.08 -3.20
C VAL A 45 3.08 -6.28 -2.47
N PRO A 46 3.35 -6.55 -1.19
CA PRO A 46 4.47 -5.95 -0.48
C PRO A 46 5.80 -6.27 -1.18
N ALA A 47 6.67 -5.28 -1.31
CA ALA A 47 7.92 -5.44 -2.04
C ALA A 47 9.10 -4.77 -1.30
N PRO A 48 10.31 -5.35 -1.36
CA PRO A 48 11.52 -4.70 -0.88
C PRO A 48 11.83 -3.45 -1.70
N LEU A 49 12.66 -2.55 -1.13
CA LEU A 49 12.95 -1.24 -1.73
C LEU A 49 13.38 -1.31 -3.20
N MET A 50 14.30 -2.22 -3.54
CA MET A 50 14.84 -2.32 -4.89
C MET A 50 13.80 -2.82 -5.90
N GLU A 51 13.05 -3.87 -5.55
CA GLU A 51 11.99 -4.40 -6.41
C GLU A 51 10.88 -3.36 -6.62
N TRP A 52 10.49 -2.66 -5.56
CA TRP A 52 9.53 -1.55 -5.67
C TRP A 52 10.05 -0.43 -6.57
N ALA A 53 11.33 -0.04 -6.46
CA ALA A 53 11.90 1.06 -7.24
C ALA A 53 11.93 0.73 -8.73
N GLU A 54 12.43 -0.46 -9.10
CA GLU A 54 12.46 -0.94 -10.49
C GLU A 54 11.05 -1.00 -11.10
N TRP A 55 10.07 -1.48 -10.32
CA TRP A 55 8.68 -1.51 -10.75
C TRP A 55 8.10 -0.09 -10.89
N PHE A 56 8.35 0.80 -9.93
CA PHE A 56 7.76 2.13 -9.87
C PHE A 56 8.22 3.03 -11.03
N GLU A 57 9.45 2.85 -11.50
CA GLU A 57 10.01 3.60 -12.64
C GLU A 57 9.26 3.36 -13.96
N THR A 58 8.69 2.17 -14.14
CA THR A 58 8.14 1.74 -15.44
C THR A 58 6.65 1.41 -15.43
N ALA A 59 6.06 1.18 -14.26
CA ALA A 59 4.65 0.78 -14.14
C ALA A 59 3.66 1.90 -14.52
N ASP A 60 2.58 1.54 -15.22
CA ASP A 60 1.40 2.41 -15.27
C ASP A 60 0.65 2.29 -13.94
N ARG A 61 0.69 3.38 -13.16
CA ARG A 61 0.09 3.47 -11.83
C ARG A 61 -1.25 4.19 -11.82
N ARG A 62 -1.77 4.59 -12.98
CA ARG A 62 -3.04 5.31 -13.06
C ARG A 62 -4.20 4.32 -13.00
N ILE A 63 -5.06 4.51 -12.01
CA ILE A 63 -6.28 3.71 -11.84
C ILE A 63 -7.40 4.26 -12.70
N ALA A 64 -7.60 5.58 -12.65
CA ALA A 64 -8.65 6.26 -13.39
C ALA A 64 -8.29 7.73 -13.64
N LEU A 65 -8.76 8.27 -14.76
CA LEU A 65 -8.63 9.68 -15.09
C LEU A 65 -9.88 10.14 -15.81
N THR A 66 -10.57 11.11 -15.24
CA THR A 66 -11.79 11.70 -15.79
C THR A 66 -11.62 13.20 -15.95
N ARG A 67 -12.03 13.75 -17.09
CA ARG A 67 -11.98 15.19 -17.37
C ARG A 67 -13.40 15.71 -17.61
N ILE A 68 -13.80 16.74 -16.85
CA ILE A 68 -15.11 17.38 -16.92
C ILE A 68 -14.88 18.88 -17.08
N GLY A 69 -14.98 19.38 -18.32
CA GLY A 69 -14.64 20.77 -18.64
C GLY A 69 -13.20 21.12 -18.20
N HIS A 70 -13.08 22.06 -17.28
CA HIS A 70 -11.78 22.49 -16.73
C HIS A 70 -11.34 21.70 -15.50
N VAL A 71 -12.11 20.72 -15.04
CA VAL A 71 -11.81 19.90 -13.86
C VAL A 71 -11.25 18.55 -14.31
N GLY A 72 -10.13 18.13 -13.74
CA GLY A 72 -9.55 16.81 -13.92
C GLY A 72 -9.56 16.03 -12.61
N VAL A 73 -10.12 14.83 -12.60
CA VAL A 73 -10.09 13.89 -11.47
C VAL A 73 -9.13 12.78 -11.83
N SER A 74 -8.05 12.61 -11.06
CA SER A 74 -7.00 11.61 -11.32
C SER A 74 -6.83 10.72 -10.11
N THR A 75 -6.97 9.41 -10.30
CA THR A 75 -6.72 8.40 -9.27
C THR A 75 -5.50 7.58 -9.63
N VAL A 76 -4.54 7.51 -8.73
CA VAL A 76 -3.26 6.83 -8.92
C VAL A 76 -2.93 5.95 -7.73
N PHE A 77 -2.17 4.90 -8.01
CA PHE A 77 -1.48 4.10 -7.01
C PHE A 77 -0.11 4.72 -6.72
N ILE A 78 0.16 5.06 -5.46
CA ILE A 78 1.42 5.72 -5.07
C ILE A 78 2.48 4.71 -4.60
N GLY A 79 2.09 3.48 -4.27
CA GLY A 79 3.01 2.40 -3.89
C GLY A 79 3.78 2.60 -2.59
N LEU A 80 3.57 3.72 -1.89
CA LEU A 80 4.14 4.05 -0.60
C LEU A 80 3.02 4.31 0.40
N ASP A 81 3.15 3.76 1.60
CA ASP A 81 2.19 4.01 2.67
C ASP A 81 2.24 5.48 3.11
N HIS A 82 1.19 6.24 2.74
CA HIS A 82 0.97 7.63 3.13
C HIS A 82 0.14 7.81 4.41
N SER A 83 0.00 6.75 5.22
CA SER A 83 -0.57 6.82 6.57
C SER A 83 0.34 7.55 7.56
N PHE A 84 1.64 7.67 7.24
CA PHE A 84 2.70 8.17 8.11
C PHE A 84 2.72 7.47 9.48
N GLY A 85 2.37 6.17 9.51
CA GLY A 85 2.31 5.35 10.72
C GLY A 85 1.01 5.48 11.52
N SER A 86 0.01 6.18 10.98
CA SER A 86 -1.29 6.38 11.62
C SER A 86 -2.43 5.72 10.83
N GLY A 87 -3.12 4.75 11.44
CA GLY A 87 -4.23 4.06 10.80
C GLY A 87 -3.80 2.99 9.78
N PRO A 88 -4.73 2.52 8.93
CA PRO A 88 -4.43 1.55 7.89
C PRO A 88 -3.54 2.18 6.80
N PRO A 89 -2.74 1.38 6.07
CA PRO A 89 -1.85 1.92 5.07
C PRO A 89 -2.61 2.52 3.90
N LEU A 90 -2.11 3.64 3.35
CA LEU A 90 -2.76 4.40 2.29
C LEU A 90 -1.89 4.38 1.04
N TYR A 91 -2.28 3.58 0.04
CA TYR A 91 -1.50 3.34 -1.18
C TYR A 91 -2.13 3.91 -2.45
N PHE A 92 -3.30 4.52 -2.34
CA PHE A 92 -4.00 5.14 -3.46
C PHE A 92 -4.34 6.59 -3.12
N GLU A 93 -4.38 7.41 -4.16
CA GLU A 93 -4.71 8.82 -4.05
C GLU A 93 -5.60 9.23 -5.21
N THR A 94 -6.70 9.93 -4.92
CA THR A 94 -7.50 10.66 -5.89
C THR A 94 -7.32 12.15 -5.68
N MET A 95 -6.84 12.83 -6.72
CA MET A 95 -6.66 14.27 -6.76
C MET A 95 -7.63 14.90 -7.75
N VAL A 96 -8.14 16.08 -7.39
CA VAL A 96 -8.93 16.93 -8.28
C VAL A 96 -8.10 18.15 -8.63
N PHE A 97 -7.89 18.38 -9.91
CA PHE A 97 -7.19 19.53 -10.46
C PHE A 97 -8.16 20.40 -11.24
N ARG A 98 -7.82 21.68 -11.35
CA ARG A 98 -8.50 22.60 -12.25
C ARG A 98 -7.51 23.26 -13.19
N SER A 99 -7.85 23.31 -14.47
CA SER A 99 -7.06 24.01 -15.48
C SER A 99 -6.82 25.46 -15.06
N GLY A 100 -5.57 25.92 -15.18
CA GLY A 100 -5.17 27.27 -14.75
C GLY A 100 -5.01 27.46 -13.23
N SER A 101 -5.16 26.40 -12.42
CA SER A 101 -4.79 26.39 -11.00
C SER A 101 -3.41 25.75 -10.82
N SER A 102 -2.58 26.30 -9.93
CA SER A 102 -1.29 25.73 -9.57
C SER A 102 -1.38 24.62 -8.51
N GLY A 103 -2.56 24.41 -7.91
CA GLY A 103 -2.77 23.41 -6.87
C GLY A 103 -3.99 22.53 -7.11
N GLU A 104 -4.04 21.42 -6.37
CA GLU A 104 -5.20 20.55 -6.28
C GLU A 104 -6.32 21.20 -5.47
N LEU A 105 -7.56 20.90 -5.86
CA LEU A 105 -8.76 21.32 -5.15
C LEU A 105 -9.16 20.32 -4.06
N LEU A 106 -8.79 19.06 -4.23
CA LEU A 106 -9.10 17.98 -3.32
C LEU A 106 -8.07 16.86 -3.47
N CYS A 107 -7.65 16.30 -2.34
CA CYS A 107 -6.84 15.10 -2.23
C CYS A 107 -7.55 14.13 -1.27
N LYS A 108 -7.84 12.91 -1.72
CA LYS A 108 -8.34 11.82 -0.89
C LYS A 108 -7.48 10.58 -1.07
N ARG A 109 -7.25 9.85 0.01
CA ARG A 109 -6.41 8.65 0.03
C ARG A 109 -7.21 7.42 0.44
N TYR A 110 -6.81 6.26 -0.07
CA TYR A 110 -7.51 4.99 0.12
C TYR A 110 -6.51 3.84 0.36
N SER A 111 -6.98 2.80 1.04
CA SER A 111 -6.16 1.64 1.37
C SER A 111 -6.23 0.57 0.29
N THR A 112 -7.37 0.44 -0.38
CA THR A 112 -7.62 -0.62 -1.38
C THR A 112 -7.94 -0.06 -2.76
N TYR A 113 -7.75 -0.91 -3.78
CA TYR A 113 -8.10 -0.57 -5.17
C TYR A 113 -9.59 -0.24 -5.30
N ASP A 114 -10.46 -1.07 -4.71
CA ASP A 114 -11.91 -0.93 -4.83
C ASP A 114 -12.42 0.36 -4.17
N GLU A 115 -11.86 0.73 -3.01
CA GLU A 115 -12.13 2.02 -2.39
C GLU A 115 -11.68 3.20 -3.24
N ALA A 116 -10.52 3.08 -3.91
CA ALA A 116 -10.00 4.12 -4.79
C ALA A 116 -10.88 4.30 -6.04
N GLU A 117 -11.36 3.21 -6.63
CA GLU A 117 -12.28 3.22 -7.77
C GLU A 117 -13.64 3.82 -7.39
N ALA A 118 -14.26 3.34 -6.31
CA ALA A 118 -15.52 3.90 -5.80
C ALA A 118 -15.38 5.37 -5.38
N GLY A 119 -14.23 5.72 -4.77
CA GLY A 119 -13.87 7.07 -4.41
C GLY A 119 -13.75 8.00 -5.62
N HIS A 120 -13.13 7.52 -6.69
CA HIS A 120 -13.05 8.23 -7.97
C HIS A 120 -14.43 8.56 -8.52
N GLU A 121 -15.30 7.54 -8.64
CA GLU A 121 -16.65 7.72 -9.17
C GLU A 121 -17.49 8.71 -8.35
N ALA A 122 -17.38 8.64 -7.02
CA ALA A 122 -18.05 9.59 -6.13
C ALA A 122 -17.57 11.03 -6.35
N ILE A 123 -16.27 11.24 -6.59
CA ILE A 123 -15.69 12.55 -6.87
C ILE A 123 -16.09 13.04 -8.26
N VAL A 124 -16.14 12.16 -9.26
CA VAL A 124 -16.64 12.46 -10.61
C VAL A 124 -18.07 12.97 -10.54
N LYS A 125 -18.97 12.29 -9.83
CA LYS A 125 -20.38 12.74 -9.66
C LYS A 125 -20.47 14.13 -9.02
N ARG A 126 -19.60 14.42 -8.05
CA ARG A 126 -19.49 15.75 -7.42
C ARG A 126 -19.00 16.82 -8.41
N ALA A 127 -18.04 16.47 -9.26
CA ALA A 127 -17.54 17.35 -10.31
C ALA A 127 -18.61 17.64 -11.38
N GLU A 128 -19.37 16.62 -11.79
CA GLU A 128 -20.50 16.76 -12.71
C GLU A 128 -21.63 17.63 -12.13
N ALA A 129 -21.86 17.53 -10.82
CA ALA A 129 -22.78 18.42 -10.09
C ALA A 129 -22.25 19.86 -9.94
N GLY A 130 -21.04 20.14 -10.43
CA GLY A 130 -20.44 21.47 -10.46
C GLY A 130 -19.77 21.91 -9.16
N GLU A 131 -19.52 21.01 -8.21
CA GLU A 131 -18.91 21.35 -6.92
C GLU A 131 -17.54 22.04 -7.06
N PHE A 132 -16.79 21.70 -8.12
CA PHE A 132 -15.46 22.25 -8.39
C PHE A 132 -15.44 23.38 -9.44
N ASN A 133 -16.61 23.82 -9.91
CA ASN A 133 -16.73 24.81 -10.98
C ASN A 133 -16.79 26.27 -10.49
N ARG A 134 -16.65 26.53 -9.17
CA ARG A 134 -16.81 27.88 -8.64
C ARG A 134 -15.77 28.83 -9.23
N ALA A 135 -16.24 29.98 -9.72
CA ALA A 135 -15.44 30.98 -10.39
C ALA A 135 -14.25 31.46 -9.53
N ILE A 136 -13.12 31.75 -10.19
CA ILE A 136 -12.11 32.66 -9.65
C ILE A 136 -12.81 34.02 -9.51
N THR A 137 -13.38 34.32 -8.34
CA THR A 137 -13.81 35.68 -8.07
C THR A 137 -12.57 36.51 -7.77
N GLY A 138 -11.98 37.08 -8.83
CA GLY A 138 -11.12 38.26 -8.76
C GLY A 138 -9.63 38.08 -9.11
N GLY A 139 -9.17 38.81 -10.13
CA GLY A 139 -7.79 39.28 -10.33
C GLY A 139 -6.97 38.46 -11.34
N GLN A 140 -7.08 38.73 -12.64
CA GLN A 140 -6.15 39.56 -13.43
C GLN A 140 -4.77 38.94 -13.67
N ASP A 141 -4.60 38.43 -14.89
CA ASP A 141 -3.66 38.93 -15.91
C ASP A 141 -2.93 37.80 -16.64
N GLY A 142 -2.92 37.95 -17.96
CA GLY A 142 -2.59 36.89 -18.89
C GLY A 142 -1.17 36.36 -18.76
N GLN A 143 -1.00 35.16 -19.29
CA GLN A 143 -0.03 34.93 -20.35
C GLN A 143 -0.43 33.67 -21.11
N ASP A 144 -0.63 33.88 -22.41
CA ASP A 144 -0.45 32.86 -23.42
C ASP A 144 0.84 32.08 -23.12
N ILE A 145 0.74 30.76 -23.12
CA ILE A 145 1.92 29.93 -23.34
C ILE A 145 1.66 29.08 -24.58
N LEU A 146 2.46 29.41 -25.59
CA LEU A 146 2.75 28.63 -26.78
C LEU A 146 3.06 27.16 -26.44
#